data_AF-A0A2V6QN74-F1
#
_entry.id   AF-A0A2V6QN74-F1
#
_cell.length_a   1.000
_cell.length_b   1.000
_cell.length_c   1.000
_cell.angle_alpha   90.00
_cell.angle_beta   90.00
_cell.angle_gamma   90.00
#
_symmetry.space_group_name_H-M   'P 1'
#
loop_
_entity.id
_entity.type
_entity.pdbx_description
1 polymer ?
#
loop_
_entity_poly.entity_id
_entity_poly.type
_entity_poly.pdbx_seq_one_letter_code
_entity_poly.pdbx_strand_id
1 'polypeptide(L)' 'MMTCRDVNGLLVDYVDGALPPEVAAAVERHLASCEPCRAYLATYRKTRALGAQAARVEIPDEMRTRLRQFLLERAG' A
#
# COMPACT_ATOMS: atom_id res chain seq x y z
N MET A 1 -4.24 -21.81 10.13
CA MET A 1 -5.21 -20.70 10.19
C MET A 1 -4.44 -19.50 10.74
N MET A 2 -4.42 -18.35 10.06
CA MET A 2 -3.64 -17.19 10.52
C MET A 2 -4.35 -16.48 11.68
N THR A 3 -3.58 -16.08 12.68
CA THR A 3 -4.07 -15.26 13.80
C THR A 3 -4.05 -13.78 13.45
N CYS A 4 -4.75 -12.96 14.23
CA CYS A 4 -4.69 -11.50 14.10
C CYS A 4 -3.25 -10.97 14.29
N ARG A 5 -2.46 -11.62 15.15
CA ARG A 5 -1.05 -11.27 15.38
C ARG A 5 -0.22 -11.48 14.12
N ASP A 6 -0.41 -12.62 13.45
CA ASP A 6 0.31 -12.93 12.21
C ASP A 6 -0.04 -11.93 11.11
N VAL A 7 -1.33 -11.63 10.94
CA VAL A 7 -1.79 -10.64 9.95
C VAL A 7 -1.21 -9.26 10.24
N ASN A 8 -1.31 -8.79 11.49
CA ASN A 8 -0.79 -7.48 11.87
C ASN A 8 0.71 -7.34 11.62
N GLY A 9 1.48 -8.42 11.83
CA GLY A 9 2.92 -8.45 11.52
C GLY A 9 3.25 -8.36 10.03
N LEU A 10 2.30 -8.68 9.14
CA LEU A 10 2.49 -8.70 7.70
C LEU A 10 1.88 -7.50 6.97
N LEU A 11 1.21 -6.56 7.69
CA LEU A 11 0.46 -5.49 7.04
C LEU A 11 1.33 -4.50 6.27
N VAL A 12 2.58 -4.30 6.67
CA VAL A 12 3.53 -3.44 5.96
C VAL A 12 3.76 -3.99 4.56
N ASP A 13 4.27 -5.22 4.48
CA ASP A 13 4.56 -5.90 3.21
C ASP A 13 3.28 -6.13 2.39
N TYR A 14 2.14 -6.40 3.05
CA TYR A 14 0.85 -6.54 2.37
C TYR A 14 0.42 -5.24 1.66
N VAL A 15 0.56 -4.09 2.33
CA VAL A 15 0.20 -2.79 1.74
C VAL A 15 1.18 -2.35 0.66
N ASP A 16 2.45 -2.73 0.81
CA ASP A 16 3.49 -2.45 -0.19
C ASP A 16 3.50 -3.45 -1.36
N GLY A 17 2.66 -4.50 -1.30
CA GLY A 17 2.58 -5.52 -2.35
C GLY A 17 3.81 -6.42 -2.43
N ALA A 18 4.56 -6.54 -1.34
CA ALA A 18 5.83 -7.26 -1.25
C ALA A 18 5.69 -8.71 -0.75
N LEU A 19 4.47 -9.14 -0.38
CA LEU A 19 4.23 -10.51 0.05
C LEU A 19 4.22 -11.50 -1.12
N PRO A 20 4.71 -12.74 -0.91
CA PRO A 20 4.44 -13.84 -1.82
C PRO A 20 2.93 -14.03 -2.03
N PRO A 21 2.47 -14.38 -3.25
CA PRO A 21 1.05 -14.48 -3.58
C PRO A 21 0.24 -15.37 -2.62
N GLU A 22 0.82 -16.49 -2.19
CA GLU A 22 0.21 -17.43 -1.28
C GLU A 22 0.01 -16.86 0.14
N VAL A 23 0.92 -15.99 0.58
CA VAL A 23 0.85 -15.31 1.88
C VAL A 23 -0.16 -14.17 1.81
N ALA A 24 -0.15 -13.38 0.73
CA ALA A 24 -1.14 -12.35 0.48
C ALA A 24 -2.56 -12.92 0.49
N ALA A 25 -2.79 -14.04 -0.20
CA ALA A 25 -4.09 -14.72 -0.21
C ALA A 25 -4.50 -15.21 1.20
N ALA A 26 -3.55 -15.60 2.05
CA ALA A 26 -3.85 -15.99 3.43
C ALA A 26 -4.26 -14.81 4.30
N VAL A 27 -3.60 -13.66 4.13
CA VAL A 27 -3.97 -12.39 4.76
C VAL A 27 -5.37 -11.95 4.30
N GLU A 28 -5.65 -11.99 3.00
CA GLU A 28 -6.95 -11.64 2.42
C GLU A 28 -8.08 -12.49 2.99
N ARG A 29 -7.88 -13.82 3.09
CA ARG A 29 -8.87 -14.73 3.71
C ARG A 29 -9.18 -14.34 5.15
N HIS A 30 -8.16 -13.98 5.95
CA HIS A 30 -8.39 -13.53 7.32
C HIS A 30 -9.11 -12.19 7.37
N LEU A 31 -8.71 -11.22 6.53
CA LEU A 31 -9.35 -9.91 6.45
C LEU A 31 -10.81 -10.01 6.00
N ALA A 32 -11.20 -11.01 5.22
CA ALA A 32 -12.59 -11.25 4.84
C ALA A 32 -13.50 -11.54 6.05
N SER A 33 -13.01 -12.25 7.06
CA SER A 33 -13.81 -12.67 8.22
C SER A 33 -13.53 -11.87 9.51
N CYS A 34 -12.44 -11.11 9.58
CA CYS A 34 -12.00 -10.43 10.82
C CYS A 34 -12.18 -8.90 10.74
N GLU A 35 -13.24 -8.39 11.39
CA GLU A 35 -13.52 -6.96 11.47
C GLU A 35 -12.43 -6.14 12.20
N PRO A 36 -11.87 -6.59 13.34
CA PRO A 36 -10.77 -5.90 14.00
C PRO A 36 -9.53 -5.71 13.11
N CYS A 37 -9.13 -6.73 12.35
CA CYS A 37 -7.98 -6.62 11.45
C CYS A 37 -8.26 -5.69 10.27
N ARG A 38 -9.51 -5.63 9.75
CA ARG A 38 -9.89 -4.63 8.75
C ARG A 38 -9.81 -3.21 9.31
N ALA A 39 -10.29 -3.00 10.53
CA ALA A 39 -10.21 -1.70 11.20
C ALA A 39 -8.75 -1.28 11.42
N TYR A 40 -7.89 -2.21 11.86
CA TYR A 40 -6.47 -1.95 12.04
C TYR A 40 -5.75 -1.63 10.71
N LEU A 41 -6.04 -2.38 9.64
CA LEU A 41 -5.54 -2.08 8.29
C LEU A 41 -5.96 -0.69 7.81
N ALA A 42 -7.20 -0.28 8.07
CA ALA A 42 -7.67 1.06 7.72
C ALA A 42 -6.89 2.15 8.46
N THR A 43 -6.62 1.96 9.75
CA THR A 43 -5.78 2.86 10.55
C THR A 43 -4.36 2.93 10.01
N TYR A 44 -3.74 1.77 9.75
CA TYR A 44 -2.39 1.71 9.18
C TYR A 44 -2.28 2.47 7.85
N ARG A 45 -3.24 2.28 6.93
CA ARG A 45 -3.29 3.02 5.65
C ARG A 45 -3.39 4.53 5.85
N LYS A 46 -4.19 4.99 6.80
CA LYS A 46 -4.29 6.43 7.16
C LYS A 46 -2.95 6.95 7.69
N THR A 47 -2.30 6.23 8.60
CA THR A 47 -0.99 6.60 9.15
C THR A 47 0.05 6.72 8.03
N ARG A 48 0.10 5.74 7.11
CA ARG A 48 1.01 5.78 5.94
C ARG A 48 0.74 7.00 5.05
N ALA A 49 -0.52 7.31 4.77
CA ALA A 49 -0.89 8.48 3.98
C ALA A 49 -0.50 9.80 4.65
N LEU A 50 -0.66 9.92 5.97
CA LEU A 50 -0.23 11.10 6.73
C LEU A 50 1.30 11.25 6.72
N GLY A 51 2.03 10.15 6.91
CA GLY A 51 3.49 10.14 6.81
C GLY A 51 3.99 10.55 5.42
N ALA A 52 3.37 10.03 4.37
CA ALA A 52 3.71 10.40 2.98
C ALA A 52 3.43 11.88 2.68
N GLN A 53 2.37 12.46 3.25
CA GLN A 53 2.08 13.89 3.13
C GLN A 53 3.12 14.75 3.86
N ALA A 54 3.51 14.35 5.07
CA ALA A 54 4.52 15.06 5.84
C ALA A 54 5.91 15.02 5.19
N ALA A 55 6.24 13.91 4.51
CA ALA A 55 7.49 13.72 3.79
C ALA A 55 7.41 14.14 2.31
N ARG A 56 6.35 14.85 1.90
CA ARG A 56 6.15 15.21 0.49
C ARG A 56 7.25 16.17 0.03
N VAL A 57 8.01 15.74 -0.97
CA VAL A 57 8.95 16.58 -1.70
C VAL A 57 8.30 16.97 -3.03
N GLU A 58 8.37 18.26 -3.38
CA GLU A 58 7.90 18.72 -4.69
C GLU A 58 8.76 18.11 -5.80
N ILE A 59 8.10 17.55 -6.81
CA ILE A 59 8.77 17.04 -8.00
C ILE A 59 9.30 18.26 -8.77
N PRO A 60 10.61 18.32 -9.09
CA PRO A 60 11.17 19.41 -9.90
C PRO A 60 10.45 19.54 -11.23
N ASP A 61 10.23 20.77 -11.69
CA ASP A 61 9.42 21.03 -12.89
C ASP A 61 9.98 20.39 -14.17
N GLU A 62 11.31 20.28 -14.28
CA GLU A 62 11.96 19.57 -15.37
C GLU A 62 11.56 18.09 -15.40
N MET A 63 11.56 17.44 -14.24
CA MET A 63 11.16 16.04 -14.11
C MET A 63 9.67 15.87 -14.43
N ARG A 64 8.82 16.78 -13.92
CA ARG A 64 7.37 16.79 -14.20
C ARG A 64 7.09 16.92 -15.70
N THR A 65 7.84 17.78 -16.39
CA THR A 65 7.70 18.02 -17.83
C THR A 65 8.10 16.78 -18.63
N ARG A 66 9.26 16.19 -18.34
CA ARG A 66 9.75 14.98 -19.02
C ARG A 66 8.82 13.79 -18.80
N LEU A 67 8.33 13.59 -17.57
CA LEU A 67 7.38 12.52 -17.26
C LEU A 67 6.08 12.68 -18.06
N ARG A 68 5.55 13.91 -18.16
CA ARG A 68 4.33 14.19 -18.93
C ARG A 68 4.52 13.88 -20.42
N GLN A 69 5.64 14.32 -21.01
CA GLN A 69 5.95 14.03 -22.42
C GLN A 69 6.00 12.52 -22.67
N PHE A 70 6.76 11.79 -21.86
CA PHE A 70 6.88 10.34 -21.96
C PHE A 70 5.54 9.59 -21.87
N LEU A 71 4.65 10.00 -20.97
CA LEU A 71 3.34 9.37 -20.82
C LEU A 71 2.42 9.65 -22.02
N LEU A 72 2.47 10.85 -22.60
CA LEU A 72 1.69 11.19 -23.80
C LEU A 72 2.18 10.41 -25.03
N GLU A 73 3.50 10.25 -25.19
CA GLU A 73 4.11 9.51 -26.31
C GLU A 73 3.80 8.01 -26.31
N ARG A 74 3.58 7.40 -25.13
CA ARG A 74 3.23 5.98 -24.99
C ARG A 74 1.73 5.68 -24.92
N ALA A 75 0.91 6.72 -24.80
CA ALA A 75 -0.54 6.61 -24.76
C ALA A 75 -1.20 6.80 -26.13
N GLY A 76 -0.42 7.12 -27.18
CA GLY A 76 -0.82 7.10 -28.60
C GLY A 76 -0.25 5.90 -29.33
#